data_AF-A0A1X7SM48-F1
#
_entry.id   AF-A0A1X7SM48-F1
#
_cell.length_a   1.000
_cell.length_b   1.000
_cell.length_c   1.000
_cell.angle_alpha   90.00
_cell.angle_beta   90.00
_cell.angle_gamma   90.00
#
_symmetry.space_group_name_H-M   'P 1'
#
loop_
_entity.id
_entity.type
_entity.pdbx_description
1 polymer ?
#
loop_
_entity_poly.entity_id
_entity_poly.type
_entity_poly.pdbx_seq_one_letter_code
_entity_poly.pdbx_strand_id
1 'polypeptide(L)'
;LRINGHLSTLTHISVINTELVGNKGNEIRGCPSIILDNVTVTNSLSTGLVIKSSVVTVENRLVFKNNAGVVGGGMAINESSIVALSPSANLEFIDNHATYKGGGMYIDEITKSQYNTFSLFYISTTLKAFTFKGNTAGVAGNDIYGVDYEWEHTASLKLANLSTSSDASAFAFCDPDSNETTPIWYDDEQQSVFPGQPLKYNVALFGRTFDTNSYSLTDGRLTVEISETIVIDKYINNCSLIEYTPKYVNHYGENIITLIVTTDTSFSTKLSIPFILNECPIGFSVNSSGLCDCSVSRENVTCDINTLHITHNGLLWIGTNDTSTPFNDNETNPNSCIINEDCLLYCSPNPVTFQFNHTDTQCVDNRGHRMCGACTEGYSLLMGSNKCGHCCNNYMMIAWIALFTVMGVLLVVLLIALNLTVSVGTLNGLLFYANIVKLYEPVFSRKGALPVLSQVISWINLDFGFEICFYNGDMVRYQD
;
A
#
# COMPACT_ATOMS: atom_id res chain seq x y z
N LEU A 1 22.21 -18.86 -40.76
CA LEU A 1 22.18 -17.99 -41.98
C LEU A 1 22.42 -16.55 -41.57
N ARG A 2 23.39 -15.84 -42.17
CA ARG A 2 23.57 -14.40 -41.96
C ARG A 2 23.77 -13.70 -43.31
N ILE A 3 22.83 -12.86 -43.69
CA ILE A 3 22.83 -12.13 -44.96
C ILE A 3 22.95 -10.64 -44.65
N ASN A 4 23.95 -9.98 -45.25
CA ASN A 4 24.19 -8.56 -45.08
C ASN A 4 24.25 -7.85 -46.44
N GLY A 5 23.25 -7.00 -46.70
CA GLY A 5 23.08 -6.29 -47.97
C GLY A 5 23.74 -4.92 -48.04
N HIS A 6 24.35 -4.41 -46.96
CA HIS A 6 24.96 -3.07 -46.93
C HIS A 6 26.05 -2.84 -48.00
N LEU A 7 26.67 -3.91 -48.50
CA LEU A 7 27.74 -3.85 -49.50
C LEU A 7 27.22 -3.94 -50.95
N SER A 8 25.92 -4.12 -51.17
CA SER A 8 25.39 -4.45 -52.48
C SER A 8 23.97 -3.90 -52.68
N THR A 9 23.91 -2.66 -53.18
CA THR A 9 22.67 -1.90 -53.38
C THR A 9 21.76 -2.44 -54.49
N LEU A 10 22.19 -3.47 -55.23
CA LEU A 10 21.54 -3.97 -56.45
C LEU A 10 21.45 -5.50 -56.56
N THR A 11 21.89 -6.28 -55.56
CA THR A 11 21.79 -7.75 -55.64
C THR A 11 20.44 -8.25 -55.20
N HIS A 12 19.73 -8.89 -56.13
CA HIS A 12 18.57 -9.71 -55.83
C HIS A 12 19.04 -11.01 -55.17
N ILE A 13 18.68 -11.22 -53.90
CA ILE A 13 19.03 -12.42 -53.14
C ILE A 13 17.77 -13.29 -53.02
N SER A 14 17.89 -14.58 -53.29
CA SER A 14 16.83 -15.55 -53.05
C SER A 14 17.35 -16.74 -52.25
N VAL A 15 16.54 -17.19 -51.28
CA VAL A 15 16.78 -18.40 -50.49
C VAL A 15 15.62 -19.33 -50.77
N ILE A 16 15.91 -20.45 -51.45
CA ILE A 16 14.90 -21.34 -52.02
C ILE A 16 15.14 -22.75 -51.49
N ASN A 17 14.06 -23.48 -51.12
CA ASN A 17 14.10 -24.89 -50.71
C ASN A 17 15.16 -25.19 -49.64
N THR A 18 15.20 -24.36 -48.60
CA THR A 18 16.26 -24.39 -47.59
C THR A 18 15.71 -24.76 -46.22
N GLU A 19 16.38 -25.68 -45.54
CA GLU A 19 16.11 -26.02 -44.15
C GLU A 19 17.28 -25.58 -43.25
N LEU A 20 16.98 -24.79 -42.23
CA LEU A 20 17.94 -24.25 -41.27
C LEU A 20 17.66 -24.88 -39.90
N VAL A 21 18.50 -25.83 -39.49
CA VAL A 21 18.31 -26.63 -38.28
C VAL A 21 19.43 -26.37 -37.27
N GLY A 22 19.08 -26.13 -36.00
CA GLY A 22 20.08 -26.08 -34.92
C GLY A 22 21.00 -24.86 -34.97
N ASN A 23 20.64 -23.83 -35.75
CA ASN A 23 21.46 -22.63 -35.88
C ASN A 23 21.43 -21.82 -34.58
N LYS A 24 22.56 -21.16 -34.26
CA LYS A 24 22.60 -20.21 -33.14
C LYS A 24 21.59 -19.06 -33.31
N GLY A 25 21.29 -18.68 -34.55
CA GLY A 25 20.32 -17.67 -34.94
C GLY A 25 20.45 -17.38 -36.43
N ASN A 26 19.43 -16.76 -37.03
CA ASN A 26 19.46 -16.32 -38.42
C ASN A 26 19.17 -14.83 -38.52
N GLU A 27 19.90 -14.11 -39.38
CA GLU A 27 19.79 -12.65 -39.51
C GLU A 27 19.82 -12.23 -40.98
N ILE A 28 18.87 -11.40 -41.37
CA ILE A 28 18.85 -10.63 -42.64
C ILE A 28 18.98 -9.16 -42.26
N ARG A 29 19.98 -8.48 -42.81
CA ARG A 29 20.26 -7.08 -42.49
C ARG A 29 20.58 -6.24 -43.72
N GLY A 30 20.00 -5.05 -43.81
CA GLY A 30 20.31 -4.05 -44.84
C GLY A 30 20.05 -4.54 -46.27
N CYS A 31 19.07 -5.44 -46.47
CA CYS A 31 18.78 -6.05 -47.76
C CYS A 31 17.57 -5.35 -48.42
N PRO A 32 17.75 -4.61 -49.54
CA PRO A 32 16.65 -3.88 -50.17
C PRO A 32 15.61 -4.78 -50.83
N SER A 33 15.96 -6.02 -51.16
CA SER A 33 15.03 -7.05 -51.65
C SER A 33 15.64 -8.44 -51.47
N ILE A 34 14.95 -9.30 -50.73
CA ILE A 34 15.27 -10.72 -50.61
C ILE A 34 14.00 -11.57 -50.72
N ILE A 35 14.09 -12.69 -51.44
CA ILE A 35 13.01 -13.67 -51.57
C ILE A 35 13.30 -14.88 -50.69
N LEU A 36 12.31 -15.30 -49.92
CA LEU A 36 12.30 -16.58 -49.21
C LEU A 36 11.23 -17.49 -49.82
N ASP A 37 11.64 -18.62 -50.37
CA ASP A 37 10.76 -19.58 -51.00
C ASP A 37 10.97 -21.00 -50.45
N ASN A 38 9.91 -21.58 -49.88
CA ASN A 38 9.90 -22.89 -49.24
C ASN A 38 11.08 -23.07 -48.26
N VAL A 39 11.15 -22.17 -47.28
CA VAL A 39 12.19 -22.14 -46.25
C VAL A 39 11.63 -22.65 -44.93
N THR A 40 12.39 -23.47 -44.21
CA THR A 40 12.04 -23.93 -42.86
C THR A 40 13.18 -23.61 -41.91
N VAL A 41 12.85 -23.03 -40.75
CA VAL A 41 13.79 -22.71 -39.69
C VAL A 41 13.33 -23.39 -38.41
N THR A 42 14.16 -24.28 -37.88
CA THR A 42 13.77 -25.10 -36.73
C THR A 42 14.89 -25.36 -35.74
N ASN A 43 14.51 -25.52 -34.47
CA ASN A 43 15.42 -25.82 -33.36
C ASN A 43 16.56 -24.80 -33.24
N SER A 44 16.29 -23.54 -33.58
CA SER A 44 17.28 -22.47 -33.39
C SER A 44 17.46 -22.18 -31.90
N LEU A 45 18.71 -21.92 -31.49
CA LEU A 45 19.06 -21.60 -30.09
C LEU A 45 18.75 -20.14 -29.70
N SER A 46 18.33 -19.34 -30.68
CA SER A 46 17.87 -17.96 -30.57
C SER A 46 16.68 -17.77 -31.52
N THR A 47 16.16 -16.55 -31.62
CA THR A 47 15.10 -16.16 -32.56
C THR A 47 15.34 -16.81 -33.92
N GLY A 48 14.31 -17.50 -34.44
CA GLY A 48 14.40 -18.24 -35.69
C GLY A 48 14.91 -17.37 -36.83
N LEU A 49 14.34 -16.18 -37.04
CA LEU A 49 14.85 -15.19 -38.00
C LEU A 49 14.70 -13.75 -37.50
N VAL A 50 15.79 -13.01 -37.49
CA VAL A 50 15.82 -11.56 -37.22
C VAL A 50 15.96 -10.80 -38.53
N ILE A 51 15.06 -9.84 -38.77
CA ILE A 51 15.05 -8.98 -39.96
C ILE A 51 15.31 -7.54 -39.53
N LYS A 52 16.31 -6.89 -40.12
CA LYS A 52 16.73 -5.51 -39.78
C LYS A 52 16.93 -4.67 -41.04
N SER A 53 16.28 -3.51 -41.12
CA SER A 53 16.32 -2.59 -42.26
C SER A 53 16.29 -3.31 -43.62
N SER A 54 15.36 -4.25 -43.80
CA SER A 54 15.31 -5.12 -44.98
C SER A 54 13.89 -5.37 -45.50
N VAL A 55 13.76 -5.62 -46.79
CA VAL A 55 12.49 -6.02 -47.42
C VAL A 55 12.55 -7.48 -47.82
N VAL A 56 11.74 -8.31 -47.16
CA VAL A 56 11.65 -9.76 -47.36
C VAL A 56 10.33 -10.12 -48.03
N THR A 57 10.38 -10.79 -49.17
CA THR A 57 9.20 -11.32 -49.85
C THR A 57 9.14 -12.83 -49.64
N VAL A 58 7.98 -13.36 -49.24
CA VAL A 58 7.74 -14.80 -49.10
C VAL A 58 6.83 -15.27 -50.22
N GLU A 59 7.26 -16.27 -51.00
CA GLU A 59 6.52 -16.70 -52.20
C GLU A 59 5.61 -17.91 -51.99
N ASN A 60 6.10 -19.01 -51.41
CA ASN A 60 5.29 -20.20 -51.16
C ASN A 60 5.14 -20.55 -49.68
N ARG A 61 6.23 -20.81 -48.97
CA ARG A 61 6.14 -21.28 -47.59
C ARG A 61 7.35 -20.84 -46.76
N LEU A 62 7.09 -20.33 -45.57
CA LEU A 62 8.11 -20.04 -44.57
C LEU A 62 7.63 -20.57 -43.21
N VAL A 63 8.39 -21.51 -42.66
CA VAL A 63 8.02 -22.22 -41.42
C VAL A 63 9.04 -21.95 -40.33
N PHE A 64 8.56 -21.57 -39.15
CA PHE A 64 9.32 -21.44 -37.92
C PHE A 64 8.80 -22.45 -36.91
N LYS A 65 9.64 -23.42 -36.52
CA LYS A 65 9.25 -24.47 -35.58
C LYS A 65 10.23 -24.70 -34.44
N ASN A 66 9.74 -24.73 -33.20
CA ASN A 66 10.54 -25.06 -32.01
C ASN A 66 11.81 -24.20 -31.89
N ASN A 67 11.69 -22.92 -32.23
CA ASN A 67 12.76 -21.94 -32.03
C ASN A 67 12.53 -21.21 -30.71
N ALA A 68 13.60 -20.75 -30.06
CA ALA A 68 13.53 -20.02 -28.80
C ALA A 68 14.25 -18.69 -28.92
N GLY A 69 13.66 -17.56 -28.53
CA GLY A 69 14.30 -16.24 -28.60
C GLY A 69 14.07 -15.42 -27.34
N VAL A 70 14.72 -14.25 -27.25
CA VAL A 70 14.34 -13.25 -26.24
C VAL A 70 13.03 -12.60 -26.66
N VAL A 71 12.99 -12.09 -27.88
CA VAL A 71 11.78 -11.60 -28.56
C VAL A 71 11.61 -12.34 -29.88
N GLY A 72 10.37 -12.57 -30.30
CA GLY A 72 10.10 -13.14 -31.62
C GLY A 72 10.66 -14.55 -31.72
N GLY A 73 10.17 -15.51 -30.92
CA GLY A 73 10.75 -16.85 -30.86
C GLY A 73 10.92 -17.48 -32.25
N GLY A 74 9.92 -17.36 -33.10
CA GLY A 74 10.01 -17.68 -34.52
C GLY A 74 10.67 -16.57 -35.35
N MET A 75 10.13 -15.36 -35.32
CA MET A 75 10.63 -14.24 -36.14
C MET A 75 10.57 -12.90 -35.39
N ALA A 76 11.61 -12.08 -35.54
CA ALA A 76 11.65 -10.70 -35.05
C ALA A 76 11.88 -9.72 -36.22
N ILE A 77 10.98 -8.74 -36.36
CA ILE A 77 11.03 -7.69 -37.39
C ILE A 77 11.39 -6.39 -36.69
N ASN A 78 12.57 -5.87 -37.00
CA ASN A 78 13.14 -4.72 -36.32
C ASN A 78 13.52 -3.62 -37.33
N GLU A 79 13.66 -2.39 -36.83
CA GLU A 79 14.00 -1.21 -37.64
C GLU A 79 12.98 -1.01 -38.79
N SER A 80 13.35 -0.30 -39.87
CA SER A 80 12.51 -0.12 -41.05
C SER A 80 12.49 -1.37 -41.95
N SER A 81 12.01 -2.50 -41.41
CA SER A 81 11.89 -3.76 -42.15
C SER A 81 10.46 -4.02 -42.63
N ILE A 82 10.33 -4.74 -43.75
CA ILE A 82 9.05 -5.12 -44.35
C ILE A 82 9.08 -6.61 -44.67
N VAL A 83 7.99 -7.30 -44.33
CA VAL A 83 7.73 -8.67 -44.79
C VAL A 83 6.48 -8.66 -45.66
N ALA A 84 6.64 -9.02 -46.92
CA ALA A 84 5.57 -9.10 -47.91
C ALA A 84 5.26 -10.56 -48.24
N LEU A 85 3.98 -10.89 -48.37
CA LEU A 85 3.50 -12.23 -48.71
C LEU A 85 2.95 -12.24 -50.14
N SER A 86 3.40 -13.18 -50.95
CA SER A 86 2.74 -13.50 -52.22
C SER A 86 1.37 -14.12 -51.97
N PRO A 87 0.40 -14.02 -52.92
CA PRO A 87 -0.97 -14.50 -52.72
C PRO A 87 -1.12 -16.00 -52.36
N SER A 88 -0.11 -16.82 -52.66
CA SER A 88 -0.05 -18.25 -52.36
C SER A 88 0.82 -18.60 -51.14
N ALA A 89 1.44 -17.60 -50.52
CA ALA A 89 2.41 -17.81 -49.47
C ALA A 89 1.75 -18.19 -48.13
N ASN A 90 2.37 -19.14 -47.42
CA ASN A 90 1.99 -19.52 -46.06
C ASN A 90 3.15 -19.29 -45.09
N LEU A 91 2.86 -18.59 -43.99
CA LEU A 91 3.72 -18.35 -42.84
C LEU A 91 3.24 -19.19 -41.66
N GLU A 92 4.11 -20.04 -41.13
CA GLU A 92 3.76 -20.97 -40.06
C GLU A 92 4.67 -20.77 -38.84
N PHE A 93 4.08 -20.55 -37.66
CA PHE A 93 4.77 -20.41 -36.38
C PHE A 93 4.24 -21.48 -35.43
N ILE A 94 5.07 -22.49 -35.17
CA ILE A 94 4.66 -23.68 -34.43
C ILE A 94 5.62 -23.93 -33.26
N ASP A 95 5.09 -24.00 -32.04
CA ASP A 95 5.82 -24.33 -30.81
C ASP A 95 7.07 -23.44 -30.59
N ASN A 96 7.02 -22.18 -31.01
CA ASN A 96 8.12 -21.24 -30.76
C ASN A 96 7.97 -20.57 -29.39
N HIS A 97 9.09 -20.25 -28.76
CA HIS A 97 9.12 -19.66 -27.43
C HIS A 97 9.90 -18.33 -27.42
N ALA A 98 9.34 -17.30 -26.79
CA ALA A 98 10.05 -16.08 -26.45
C ALA A 98 10.15 -15.94 -24.93
N THR A 99 11.34 -15.69 -24.39
CA THR A 99 11.47 -15.44 -22.94
C THR A 99 10.87 -14.10 -22.51
N TYR A 100 10.69 -13.18 -23.46
CA TYR A 100 10.10 -11.86 -23.24
C TYR A 100 8.78 -11.72 -24.01
N LYS A 101 8.82 -11.32 -25.29
CA LYS A 101 7.61 -10.93 -26.04
C LYS A 101 7.55 -11.54 -27.44
N GLY A 102 6.35 -11.88 -27.91
CA GLY A 102 6.14 -12.36 -29.27
C GLY A 102 6.66 -13.78 -29.49
N GLY A 103 6.02 -14.79 -28.93
CA GLY A 103 6.50 -16.18 -29.02
C GLY A 103 6.63 -16.67 -30.47
N GLY A 104 5.61 -16.42 -31.29
CA GLY A 104 5.66 -16.64 -32.74
C GLY A 104 6.44 -15.52 -33.43
N MET A 105 5.93 -14.30 -33.32
CA MET A 105 6.43 -13.13 -34.03
C MET A 105 6.52 -11.90 -33.12
N TYR A 106 7.59 -11.13 -33.28
CA TYR A 106 7.77 -9.83 -32.63
C TYR A 106 7.98 -8.76 -33.69
N ILE A 107 7.30 -7.63 -33.53
CA ILE A 107 7.40 -6.46 -34.40
C ILE A 107 7.79 -5.27 -33.53
N ASP A 108 8.91 -4.63 -33.89
CA ASP A 108 9.45 -3.45 -33.22
C ASP A 108 8.67 -2.19 -33.64
N GLU A 109 8.29 -1.34 -32.68
CA GLU A 109 7.37 -0.21 -32.88
C GLU A 109 8.07 1.09 -33.37
N ILE A 110 9.36 1.04 -33.71
CA ILE A 110 10.16 2.22 -34.14
C ILE A 110 9.73 2.77 -35.53
N THR A 111 8.87 2.09 -36.27
CA THR A 111 8.41 2.52 -37.59
C THR A 111 7.31 3.60 -37.59
N LYS A 112 6.98 4.21 -36.44
CA LYS A 112 6.00 5.32 -36.33
C LYS A 112 6.56 6.72 -36.58
N SER A 113 7.86 6.88 -36.79
CA SER A 113 8.50 8.20 -36.86
C SER A 113 8.64 8.72 -38.30
N GLN A 114 7.83 9.74 -38.62
CA GLN A 114 7.95 10.75 -39.69
C GLN A 114 7.19 10.60 -41.01
N TYR A 115 6.56 9.48 -41.31
CA TYR A 115 5.63 9.42 -42.44
C TYR A 115 4.39 8.64 -42.06
N ASN A 116 3.24 9.26 -42.25
CA ASN A 116 1.87 8.72 -42.13
C ASN A 116 1.58 7.59 -43.14
N THR A 117 2.60 6.82 -43.52
CA THR A 117 2.60 5.83 -44.57
C THR A 117 3.51 4.68 -44.17
N PHE A 118 2.87 3.65 -43.62
CA PHE A 118 3.17 2.25 -43.90
C PHE A 118 4.35 1.58 -43.19
N SER A 119 4.10 1.13 -41.95
CA SER A 119 4.59 -0.17 -41.49
C SER A 119 3.77 -1.29 -42.13
N LEU A 120 3.69 -1.32 -43.46
CA LEU A 120 2.89 -2.32 -44.15
C LEU A 120 3.62 -3.66 -44.14
N PHE A 121 3.34 -4.45 -43.11
CA PHE A 121 2.98 -5.82 -43.40
C PHE A 121 1.72 -5.75 -44.30
N TYR A 122 1.91 -5.70 -45.63
CA TYR A 122 0.81 -5.67 -46.60
C TYR A 122 0.16 -7.06 -46.58
N ILE A 123 -0.65 -7.34 -45.55
CA ILE A 123 -1.46 -8.54 -45.52
C ILE A 123 -2.62 -8.30 -46.49
N SER A 124 -2.48 -8.77 -47.71
CA SER A 124 -3.68 -9.17 -48.46
C SER A 124 -4.25 -10.38 -47.71
N THR A 125 -5.26 -10.14 -46.86
CA THR A 125 -5.82 -11.04 -45.83
C THR A 125 -6.54 -12.28 -46.37
N THR A 126 -5.84 -13.06 -47.19
CA THR A 126 -6.24 -14.44 -47.44
C THR A 126 -5.80 -15.29 -46.24
N LEU A 127 -6.77 -15.62 -45.37
CA LEU A 127 -6.66 -16.37 -44.10
C LEU A 127 -5.90 -17.71 -44.14
N LYS A 128 -5.48 -18.21 -45.31
CA LYS A 128 -4.61 -19.39 -45.40
C LYS A 128 -3.14 -19.06 -45.10
N ALA A 129 -2.76 -17.78 -45.19
CA ALA A 129 -1.38 -17.36 -45.18
C ALA A 129 -0.70 -17.38 -43.80
N PHE A 130 -1.44 -17.55 -42.69
CA PHE A 130 -0.85 -17.58 -41.34
C PHE A 130 -1.35 -18.78 -40.53
N THR A 131 -0.42 -19.48 -39.90
CA THR A 131 -0.71 -20.51 -38.89
C THR A 131 0.11 -20.23 -37.65
N PHE A 132 -0.57 -20.06 -36.51
CA PHE A 132 0.06 -19.94 -35.20
C PHE A 132 -0.44 -21.08 -34.32
N LYS A 133 0.47 -21.82 -33.68
CA LYS A 133 0.11 -22.96 -32.84
C LYS A 133 1.17 -23.19 -31.76
N GLY A 134 0.73 -23.27 -30.51
CA GLY A 134 1.58 -23.69 -29.39
C GLY A 134 2.73 -22.72 -29.09
N ASN A 135 2.71 -21.50 -29.63
CA ASN A 135 3.71 -20.50 -29.33
C ASN A 135 3.51 -19.96 -27.91
N THR A 136 4.59 -19.51 -27.27
CA THR A 136 4.56 -18.99 -25.89
C THR A 136 5.50 -17.81 -25.73
N ALA A 137 5.11 -16.83 -24.90
CA ALA A 137 5.92 -15.68 -24.51
C ALA A 137 5.95 -15.57 -22.97
N GLY A 138 7.08 -15.11 -22.42
CA GLY A 138 7.22 -14.94 -20.97
C GLY A 138 6.45 -13.75 -20.39
N VAL A 139 6.19 -12.72 -21.20
CA VAL A 139 5.48 -11.49 -20.78
C VAL A 139 4.17 -11.33 -21.55
N ALA A 140 4.23 -11.15 -22.88
CA ALA A 140 3.05 -10.79 -23.66
C ALA A 140 3.15 -11.21 -25.13
N GLY A 141 1.99 -11.43 -25.75
CA GLY A 141 1.86 -11.81 -27.16
C GLY A 141 2.46 -13.20 -27.44
N ASN A 142 1.81 -14.28 -27.00
CA ASN A 142 2.32 -15.63 -27.25
C ASN A 142 2.47 -15.90 -28.75
N ASP A 143 1.52 -15.44 -29.56
CA ASP A 143 1.59 -15.58 -31.01
C ASP A 143 2.28 -14.38 -31.64
N ILE A 144 1.81 -13.16 -31.35
CA ILE A 144 2.31 -11.93 -31.97
C ILE A 144 2.44 -10.81 -30.93
N TYR A 145 3.57 -10.13 -30.94
CA TYR A 145 3.77 -8.86 -30.23
C TYR A 145 4.07 -7.73 -31.22
N GLY A 146 3.57 -6.53 -30.93
CA GLY A 146 3.76 -5.33 -31.74
C GLY A 146 2.54 -4.99 -32.59
N VAL A 147 1.33 -5.25 -32.07
CA VAL A 147 0.08 -4.86 -32.71
C VAL A 147 -0.10 -3.34 -32.65
N ASP A 148 -0.36 -2.71 -33.80
CA ASP A 148 -0.72 -1.29 -33.85
C ASP A 148 -2.22 -1.07 -34.14
N TYR A 149 -2.63 0.20 -34.11
CA TYR A 149 -4.03 0.60 -34.29
C TYR A 149 -4.59 0.26 -35.68
N GLU A 150 -3.79 0.38 -36.74
CA GLU A 150 -4.23 0.05 -38.10
C GLU A 150 -4.41 -1.47 -38.26
N TRP A 151 -3.54 -2.25 -37.60
CA TRP A 151 -3.60 -3.70 -37.65
C TRP A 151 -4.74 -4.28 -36.81
N GLU A 152 -5.08 -3.65 -35.67
CA GLU A 152 -6.30 -3.92 -34.91
C GLU A 152 -7.55 -3.81 -35.82
N HIS A 153 -7.64 -2.78 -36.65
CA HIS A 153 -8.81 -2.55 -37.50
C HIS A 153 -8.84 -3.34 -38.82
N THR A 154 -7.68 -3.74 -39.34
CA THR A 154 -7.57 -4.48 -40.62
C THR A 154 -7.51 -5.99 -40.43
N ALA A 155 -7.18 -6.47 -39.24
CA ALA A 155 -7.23 -7.89 -38.91
C ALA A 155 -8.69 -8.38 -38.94
N SER A 156 -8.93 -9.46 -39.69
CA SER A 156 -10.25 -10.11 -39.73
C SER A 156 -10.65 -10.60 -38.32
N LEU A 157 -11.95 -10.56 -37.98
CA LEU A 157 -12.54 -11.22 -36.79
C LEU A 157 -12.05 -12.66 -36.54
N LYS A 158 -11.54 -13.35 -37.57
CA LYS A 158 -10.97 -14.70 -37.47
C LYS A 158 -9.57 -14.76 -36.83
N LEU A 159 -8.84 -13.65 -36.75
CA LEU A 159 -7.54 -13.55 -36.05
C LEU A 159 -7.69 -13.14 -34.58
N ALA A 160 -8.91 -12.86 -34.11
CA ALA A 160 -9.19 -12.47 -32.72
C ALA A 160 -8.81 -13.56 -31.69
N ASN A 161 -8.72 -14.83 -32.11
CA ASN A 161 -8.34 -15.93 -31.23
C ASN A 161 -6.82 -16.04 -30.99
N LEU A 162 -6.01 -15.22 -31.66
CA LEU A 162 -4.57 -15.20 -31.45
C LEU A 162 -4.23 -14.49 -30.15
N SER A 163 -3.23 -14.99 -29.43
CA SER A 163 -2.69 -14.29 -28.27
C SER A 163 -1.77 -13.18 -28.75
N THR A 164 -2.30 -11.95 -28.78
CA THR A 164 -1.58 -10.78 -29.26
C THR A 164 -1.43 -9.68 -28.21
N SER A 165 -0.41 -8.84 -28.37
CA SER A 165 -0.16 -7.68 -27.51
C SER A 165 0.67 -6.60 -28.22
N SER A 166 0.86 -5.48 -27.55
CA SER A 166 1.66 -4.34 -27.99
C SER A 166 2.37 -3.70 -26.81
N ASP A 167 3.12 -2.62 -27.06
CA ASP A 167 3.54 -1.73 -25.99
C ASP A 167 2.32 -1.17 -25.26
N ALA A 168 2.51 -0.78 -23.99
CA ALA A 168 1.41 -0.31 -23.15
C ALA A 168 0.69 0.87 -23.81
N SER A 169 -0.59 0.67 -24.11
CA SER A 169 -1.46 1.67 -24.73
C SER A 169 -2.61 2.09 -23.81
N ALA A 170 -2.78 1.35 -22.73
CA ALA A 170 -3.74 1.58 -21.68
C ALA A 170 -3.16 1.14 -20.34
N PHE A 171 -3.79 1.61 -19.27
CA PHE A 171 -3.56 1.13 -17.92
C PHE A 171 -4.89 1.14 -17.18
N ALA A 172 -4.99 0.31 -16.15
CA ALA A 172 -6.14 0.26 -15.28
C ALA A 172 -5.71 -0.09 -13.87
N PHE A 173 -6.60 0.12 -12.91
CA PHE A 173 -6.39 -0.44 -11.58
C PHE A 173 -6.53 -1.96 -11.64
N CYS A 174 -5.86 -2.61 -10.70
CA CYS A 174 -5.84 -4.06 -10.60
C CYS A 174 -5.88 -4.47 -9.13
N ASP A 175 -6.45 -5.64 -8.87
CA ASP A 175 -6.37 -6.29 -7.57
C ASP A 175 -5.16 -7.24 -7.58
N PRO A 176 -4.17 -7.07 -6.69
CA PRO A 176 -3.02 -7.97 -6.63
C PRO A 176 -3.38 -9.38 -6.11
N ASP A 177 -4.50 -9.52 -5.41
CA ASP A 177 -4.97 -10.79 -4.84
C ASP A 177 -5.91 -11.54 -5.80
N SER A 178 -6.38 -10.89 -6.86
CA SER A 178 -7.13 -11.55 -7.93
C SER A 178 -6.17 -12.27 -8.88
N ASN A 179 -6.48 -13.53 -9.21
CA ASN A 179 -5.81 -14.24 -10.31
C ASN A 179 -6.18 -13.66 -11.69
N GLU A 180 -7.17 -12.78 -11.73
CA GLU A 180 -7.61 -12.08 -12.93
C GLU A 180 -7.11 -10.64 -12.88
N THR A 181 -6.15 -10.29 -13.73
CA THR A 181 -5.84 -8.89 -14.08
C THR A 181 -6.93 -8.33 -15.00
N THR A 182 -8.18 -8.39 -14.55
CA THR A 182 -9.28 -7.67 -15.20
C THR A 182 -9.04 -6.18 -14.99
N PRO A 183 -9.03 -5.37 -16.06
CA PRO A 183 -8.85 -3.94 -15.92
C PRO A 183 -10.02 -3.33 -15.14
N ILE A 184 -9.73 -2.74 -13.98
CA ILE A 184 -10.69 -1.93 -13.23
C ILE A 184 -10.54 -0.50 -13.77
N TRP A 185 -11.42 -0.13 -14.70
CA TRP A 185 -11.42 1.19 -15.33
C TRP A 185 -11.98 2.29 -14.43
N TYR A 186 -12.81 1.89 -13.45
CA TYR A 186 -13.46 2.77 -12.50
C TYR A 186 -13.36 2.14 -11.11
N ASP A 187 -12.59 2.77 -10.25
CA ASP A 187 -12.76 2.61 -8.81
C ASP A 187 -13.54 3.83 -8.34
N ASP A 188 -14.81 3.61 -7.97
CA ASP A 188 -15.68 4.67 -7.42
C ASP A 188 -15.26 5.02 -5.97
N GLU A 189 -14.31 4.29 -5.38
CA GLU A 189 -13.78 4.57 -4.04
C GLU A 189 -12.81 5.75 -4.08
N GLN A 190 -13.38 6.94 -3.91
CA GLN A 190 -12.60 8.14 -3.65
C GLN A 190 -11.84 7.98 -2.32
N GLN A 191 -10.52 7.81 -2.40
CA GLN A 191 -9.68 7.74 -1.21
C GLN A 191 -9.65 9.09 -0.48
N SER A 192 -9.73 9.04 0.85
CA SER A 192 -9.53 10.22 1.71
C SER A 192 -8.28 10.03 2.56
N VAL A 193 -7.40 11.03 2.56
CA VAL A 193 -6.09 10.96 3.23
C VAL A 193 -5.75 12.28 3.92
N PHE A 194 -4.90 12.21 4.93
CA PHE A 194 -4.30 13.40 5.56
C PHE A 194 -2.96 13.77 4.88
N PRO A 195 -2.55 15.05 4.91
CA PRO A 195 -1.22 15.46 4.44
C PRO A 195 -0.11 14.63 5.10
N GLY A 196 0.68 13.90 4.31
CA GLY A 196 1.71 12.98 4.82
C GLY A 196 1.33 11.50 4.83
N GLN A 197 0.07 11.14 4.66
CA GLN A 197 -0.33 9.75 4.40
C GLN A 197 -0.19 9.41 2.91
N PRO A 198 0.37 8.26 2.53
CA PRO A 198 0.47 7.85 1.14
C PRO A 198 -0.89 7.37 0.60
N LEU A 199 -1.30 7.91 -0.54
CA LEU A 199 -2.29 7.31 -1.43
C LEU A 199 -1.69 6.07 -2.08
N LYS A 200 -2.47 5.00 -2.17
CA LYS A 200 -2.01 3.69 -2.62
C LYS A 200 -2.88 3.20 -3.76
N TYR A 201 -2.27 2.93 -4.91
CA TYR A 201 -2.98 2.39 -6.08
C TYR A 201 -2.21 1.22 -6.64
N ASN A 202 -2.91 0.13 -6.96
CA ASN A 202 -2.36 -0.98 -7.70
C ASN A 202 -2.69 -0.79 -9.18
N VAL A 203 -1.67 -0.74 -10.03
CA VAL A 203 -1.82 -0.42 -11.46
C VAL A 203 -1.21 -1.52 -12.32
N ALA A 204 -1.88 -1.86 -13.41
CA ALA A 204 -1.41 -2.76 -14.45
C ALA A 204 -1.44 -2.08 -15.82
N LEU A 205 -0.56 -2.52 -16.72
CA LEU A 205 -0.42 -1.98 -18.07
C LEU A 205 -0.97 -2.94 -19.13
N PHE A 206 -1.55 -2.38 -20.17
CA PHE A 206 -2.32 -3.12 -21.16
C PHE A 206 -1.95 -2.72 -22.60
N GLY A 207 -1.60 -3.71 -23.41
CA GLY A 207 -1.31 -3.59 -24.85
C GLY A 207 -2.54 -3.93 -25.69
N ARG A 208 -2.55 -3.49 -26.95
CA ARG A 208 -3.63 -3.74 -27.92
C ARG A 208 -3.60 -5.18 -28.39
N THR A 209 -4.78 -5.69 -28.72
CA THR A 209 -4.95 -7.00 -29.37
C THR A 209 -5.57 -6.84 -30.76
N PHE A 210 -5.79 -7.95 -31.48
CA PHE A 210 -6.52 -7.93 -32.75
C PHE A 210 -8.03 -7.88 -32.59
N ASP A 211 -8.53 -8.14 -31.38
CA ASP A 211 -9.95 -7.95 -31.11
C ASP A 211 -10.19 -6.48 -30.78
N THR A 212 -11.15 -5.87 -31.48
CA THR A 212 -11.41 -4.43 -31.37
C THR A 212 -11.80 -4.06 -29.95
N ASN A 213 -11.17 -3.05 -29.37
CA ASN A 213 -11.35 -2.63 -27.97
C ASN A 213 -10.96 -3.70 -26.92
N SER A 214 -10.19 -4.71 -27.30
CA SER A 214 -9.65 -5.71 -26.37
C SER A 214 -8.18 -5.47 -26.12
N TYR A 215 -7.78 -5.64 -24.86
CA TYR A 215 -6.43 -5.42 -24.39
C TYR A 215 -5.87 -6.65 -23.68
N SER A 216 -4.56 -6.83 -23.76
CA SER A 216 -3.82 -7.88 -23.05
C SER A 216 -2.80 -7.28 -22.10
N LEU A 217 -2.55 -7.94 -20.97
CA LEU A 217 -1.54 -7.53 -20.01
C LEU A 217 -0.17 -7.43 -20.71
N THR A 218 0.54 -6.35 -20.45
CA THR A 218 1.90 -6.11 -20.95
C THR A 218 2.71 -5.37 -19.89
N ASP A 219 3.98 -5.15 -20.17
CA ASP A 219 4.85 -4.35 -19.32
C ASP A 219 5.22 -3.02 -19.98
N GLY A 220 5.78 -2.12 -19.18
CA GLY A 220 6.15 -0.79 -19.64
C GLY A 220 6.59 0.13 -18.50
N ARG A 221 6.94 1.36 -18.87
CA ARG A 221 7.33 2.41 -17.93
C ARG A 221 6.14 3.32 -17.66
N LEU A 222 5.88 3.60 -16.38
CA LEU A 222 4.83 4.49 -15.91
C LEU A 222 5.48 5.73 -15.29
N THR A 223 5.06 6.92 -15.73
CA THR A 223 5.58 8.20 -15.24
C THR A 223 4.45 9.01 -14.61
N VAL A 224 4.36 9.00 -13.28
CA VAL A 224 3.29 9.72 -12.59
C VAL A 224 3.66 11.20 -12.45
N GLU A 225 2.82 12.07 -13.01
CA GLU A 225 2.98 13.52 -12.96
C GLU A 225 1.89 14.17 -12.12
N ILE A 226 2.27 14.85 -11.05
CA ILE A 226 1.32 15.47 -10.13
C ILE A 226 1.57 16.97 -10.15
N SER A 227 0.53 17.73 -10.50
CA SER A 227 0.61 19.20 -10.67
C SER A 227 1.79 19.63 -11.55
N GLU A 228 1.98 18.96 -12.69
CA GLU A 228 3.04 19.24 -13.67
C GLU A 228 4.47 18.93 -13.19
N THR A 229 4.63 18.17 -12.10
CA THR A 229 5.92 17.67 -11.64
C THR A 229 5.98 16.15 -11.73
N ILE A 230 7.05 15.61 -12.28
CA ILE A 230 7.29 14.15 -12.31
C ILE A 230 7.61 13.70 -10.88
N VAL A 231 6.78 12.79 -10.35
CA VAL A 231 6.91 12.30 -8.96
C VAL A 231 7.34 10.84 -8.91
N ILE A 232 6.89 10.01 -9.86
CA ILE A 232 7.22 8.58 -9.89
C ILE A 232 7.61 8.20 -11.30
N ASP A 233 8.68 7.42 -11.42
CA ASP A 233 9.12 6.80 -12.65
C ASP A 233 9.47 5.35 -12.34
N LYS A 234 8.61 4.43 -12.78
CA LYS A 234 8.67 3.03 -12.37
C LYS A 234 8.35 2.11 -13.56
N TYR A 235 9.11 1.03 -13.67
CA TYR A 235 8.80 -0.05 -14.60
C TYR A 235 7.78 -1.01 -13.97
N ILE A 236 6.70 -1.28 -14.70
CA ILE A 236 5.55 -2.07 -14.29
C ILE A 236 5.49 -3.30 -15.19
N ASN A 237 5.58 -4.50 -14.62
CA ASN A 237 5.55 -5.76 -15.36
C ASN A 237 4.24 -6.56 -15.19
N ASN A 238 3.46 -6.21 -14.17
CA ASN A 238 2.16 -6.76 -13.84
C ASN A 238 1.47 -5.78 -12.87
N CYS A 239 0.42 -6.21 -12.18
CA CYS A 239 -0.21 -5.45 -11.09
C CYS A 239 0.81 -5.05 -10.02
N SER A 240 1.07 -3.74 -9.90
CA SER A 240 2.11 -3.19 -9.03
C SER A 240 1.61 -2.00 -8.23
N LEU A 241 2.00 -1.93 -6.96
CA LEU A 241 1.69 -0.81 -6.07
C LEU A 241 2.49 0.45 -6.46
N ILE A 242 1.77 1.57 -6.58
CA ILE A 242 2.29 2.94 -6.62
C ILE A 242 1.80 3.70 -5.39
N GLU A 243 2.69 4.53 -4.82
CA GLU A 243 2.38 5.31 -3.62
C GLU A 243 2.71 6.79 -3.86
N TYR A 244 1.80 7.68 -3.46
CA TYR A 244 2.03 9.12 -3.51
C TYR A 244 1.59 9.78 -2.20
N THR A 245 2.47 10.58 -1.61
CA THR A 245 2.17 11.31 -0.37
C THR A 245 1.81 12.77 -0.68
N PRO A 246 0.52 13.15 -0.67
CA PRO A 246 0.11 14.53 -0.85
C PRO A 246 0.62 15.42 0.28
N LYS A 247 0.96 16.65 -0.10
CA LYS A 247 1.31 17.75 0.81
C LYS A 247 0.18 18.77 0.80
N TYR A 248 0.00 19.44 1.92
CA TYR A 248 -0.82 20.64 1.97
C TYR A 248 -0.15 21.74 1.15
N VAL A 249 -0.82 22.18 0.10
CA VAL A 249 -0.35 23.30 -0.74
C VAL A 249 -1.13 24.58 -0.41
N ASN A 250 -2.47 24.58 -0.48
CA ASN A 250 -3.31 25.76 -0.17
C ASN A 250 -4.80 25.47 0.09
N HIS A 251 -5.31 24.24 -0.11
CA HIS A 251 -6.73 23.91 0.04
C HIS A 251 -6.93 22.46 0.47
N TYR A 252 -7.85 22.24 1.42
CA TYR A 252 -8.37 20.94 1.80
C TYR A 252 -9.62 20.60 1.00
N GLY A 253 -9.93 19.32 0.85
CA GLY A 253 -11.07 18.84 0.05
C GLY A 253 -10.64 18.09 -1.20
N GLU A 254 -11.47 18.16 -2.24
CA GLU A 254 -11.24 17.40 -3.46
C GLU A 254 -10.03 17.91 -4.24
N ASN A 255 -9.12 16.99 -4.53
CA ASN A 255 -7.92 17.21 -5.33
C ASN A 255 -7.83 16.13 -6.40
N ILE A 256 -7.06 16.38 -7.46
CA ILE A 256 -6.91 15.45 -8.59
C ILE A 256 -5.44 15.14 -8.80
N ILE A 257 -5.12 13.85 -8.93
CA ILE A 257 -3.82 13.35 -9.37
C ILE A 257 -3.94 12.93 -10.82
N THR A 258 -2.97 13.31 -11.66
CA THR A 258 -2.93 12.87 -13.06
C THR A 258 -1.88 11.76 -13.23
N LEU A 259 -2.30 10.54 -13.46
CA LEU A 259 -1.38 9.48 -13.85
C LEU A 259 -1.13 9.56 -15.35
N ILE A 260 0.14 9.58 -15.77
CA ILE A 260 0.53 9.55 -17.18
C ILE A 260 1.32 8.27 -17.44
N VAL A 261 0.87 7.45 -18.37
CA VAL A 261 1.75 6.38 -18.88
C VAL A 261 2.54 7.00 -20.02
N THR A 262 3.87 6.98 -19.90
CA THR A 262 4.76 7.31 -21.01
C THR A 262 5.46 6.03 -21.41
N THR A 263 5.07 5.49 -22.57
CA THR A 263 5.84 4.41 -23.19
C THR A 263 7.01 4.97 -23.98
N ASP A 264 7.97 4.10 -24.28
CA ASP A 264 9.09 4.42 -25.19
C ASP A 264 8.62 4.87 -26.59
N THR A 265 7.33 4.67 -26.93
CA THR A 265 6.72 4.98 -28.22
C THR A 265 6.02 6.33 -28.30
N SER A 266 6.28 7.25 -27.35
CA SER A 266 5.71 8.62 -27.30
C SER A 266 4.18 8.67 -27.18
N PHE A 267 3.54 7.54 -26.92
CA PHE A 267 2.12 7.47 -26.61
C PHE A 267 1.92 7.85 -25.13
N SER A 268 1.10 8.87 -24.87
CA SER A 268 0.74 9.27 -23.51
C SER A 268 -0.76 9.12 -23.32
N THR A 269 -1.18 8.24 -22.42
CA THR A 269 -2.54 8.24 -21.89
C THR A 269 -2.54 8.86 -20.50
N LYS A 270 -3.59 9.64 -20.19
CA LYS A 270 -3.73 10.38 -18.93
C LYS A 270 -4.99 9.92 -18.21
N LEU A 271 -4.87 9.59 -16.93
CA LEU A 271 -6.00 9.32 -16.03
C LEU A 271 -5.98 10.33 -14.90
N SER A 272 -7.11 10.97 -14.66
CA SER A 272 -7.30 11.87 -13.53
C SER A 272 -8.02 11.12 -12.41
N ILE A 273 -7.38 10.96 -11.27
CA ILE A 273 -7.92 10.28 -10.10
C ILE A 273 -8.26 11.33 -9.03
N PRO A 274 -9.54 11.48 -8.65
CA PRO A 274 -9.93 12.33 -7.56
C PRO A 274 -9.57 11.69 -6.21
N PHE A 275 -9.15 12.52 -5.25
CA PHE A 275 -8.95 12.12 -3.86
C PHE A 275 -9.35 13.27 -2.93
N ILE A 276 -9.68 12.97 -1.67
CA ILE A 276 -10.01 13.97 -0.67
C ILE A 276 -8.81 14.18 0.25
N LEU A 277 -8.32 15.42 0.33
CA LEU A 277 -7.30 15.81 1.29
C LEU A 277 -7.97 16.40 2.53
N ASN A 278 -7.95 15.65 3.63
CA ASN A 278 -8.55 16.06 4.89
C ASN A 278 -7.62 17.01 5.67
N GLU A 279 -8.22 17.83 6.54
CA GLU A 279 -7.47 18.61 7.53
C GLU A 279 -6.70 17.69 8.49
N CYS A 280 -5.54 18.12 9.00
CA CYS A 280 -4.77 17.29 9.92
C CYS A 280 -5.63 16.88 11.13
N PRO A 281 -5.55 15.61 11.55
CA PRO A 281 -6.33 15.13 12.68
C PRO A 281 -5.85 15.77 13.98
N ILE A 282 -6.68 15.70 15.02
CA ILE A 282 -6.35 16.20 16.35
C ILE A 282 -5.03 15.56 16.81
N GLY A 283 -4.09 16.37 17.30
CA GLY A 283 -2.73 15.91 17.60
C GLY A 283 -1.67 16.32 16.60
N PHE A 284 -2.11 16.70 15.41
CA PHE A 284 -1.25 16.99 14.29
C PHE A 284 -1.48 18.41 13.79
N SER A 285 -0.44 19.02 13.26
CA SER A 285 -0.47 20.32 12.63
C SER A 285 0.42 20.31 11.40
N VAL A 286 0.05 21.08 10.38
CA VAL A 286 0.85 21.19 9.17
C VAL A 286 2.19 21.84 9.49
N ASN A 287 3.29 21.15 9.20
CA ASN A 287 4.63 21.68 9.34
C ASN A 287 5.02 22.59 8.16
N SER A 288 6.21 23.19 8.21
CA SER A 288 6.73 24.06 7.14
C SER A 288 6.88 23.36 5.78
N SER A 289 6.86 22.03 5.74
CA SER A 289 6.94 21.21 4.52
C SER A 289 5.58 20.81 3.96
N GLY A 290 4.47 21.26 4.58
CA GLY A 290 3.11 20.91 4.17
C GLY A 290 2.65 19.51 4.60
N LEU A 291 3.33 18.88 5.56
CA LEU A 291 2.99 17.55 6.08
C LEU A 291 2.37 17.68 7.48
N CYS A 292 1.41 16.81 7.82
CA CYS A 292 0.92 16.73 9.20
C CYS A 292 2.02 16.16 10.10
N ASP A 293 2.44 16.95 11.08
CA ASP A 293 3.44 16.59 12.08
C ASP A 293 2.88 16.81 13.48
N CYS A 294 3.50 16.25 14.52
CA CYS A 294 3.04 16.39 15.90
C CYS A 294 2.85 17.86 16.29
N SER A 295 1.62 18.27 16.62
CA SER A 295 1.38 19.57 17.26
C SER A 295 1.80 19.57 18.73
N VAL A 296 1.92 18.39 19.33
CA VAL A 296 2.21 18.15 20.75
C VAL A 296 3.71 18.09 21.06
N SER A 297 4.55 18.72 20.24
CA SER A 297 6.02 18.55 20.25
C SER A 297 6.69 19.00 21.56
N ARG A 298 6.76 18.08 22.52
CA ARG A 298 7.70 18.08 23.66
C ARG A 298 8.81 17.07 23.39
N GLU A 299 9.93 17.18 24.11
CA GLU A 299 10.96 16.14 24.11
C GLU A 299 10.33 14.78 24.43
N ASN A 300 10.67 13.76 23.63
CA ASN A 300 10.22 12.37 23.77
C ASN A 300 8.75 12.05 23.39
N VAL A 301 8.11 12.86 22.53
CA VAL A 301 6.84 12.52 21.89
C VAL A 301 7.05 12.31 20.39
N THR A 302 6.54 11.20 19.84
CA THR A 302 6.57 10.89 18.41
C THR A 302 5.18 10.50 17.94
N CYS A 303 4.76 11.00 16.78
CA CYS A 303 3.45 10.70 16.20
C CYS A 303 3.65 10.06 14.82
N ASP A 304 2.80 9.11 14.49
CA ASP A 304 2.75 8.49 13.17
C ASP A 304 1.40 8.79 12.52
N ILE A 305 1.43 9.55 11.44
CA ILE A 305 0.22 9.94 10.71
C ILE A 305 -0.46 8.76 10.02
N ASN A 306 0.27 7.68 9.67
CA ASN A 306 -0.31 6.54 8.97
C ASN A 306 -1.22 5.70 9.88
N THR A 307 -0.84 5.60 11.15
CA THR A 307 -1.56 4.80 12.16
C THR A 307 -2.36 5.66 13.15
N LEU A 308 -2.23 6.98 13.06
CA LEU A 308 -2.75 7.96 14.02
C LEU A 308 -2.27 7.73 15.45
N HIS A 309 -1.16 7.00 15.60
CA HIS A 309 -0.60 6.66 16.90
C HIS A 309 0.32 7.76 17.43
N ILE A 310 0.25 7.98 18.74
CA ILE A 310 1.11 8.89 19.48
C ILE A 310 1.85 8.06 20.52
N THR A 311 3.17 8.24 20.55
CA THR A 311 4.06 7.53 21.47
C THR A 311 4.81 8.54 22.32
N HIS A 312 4.86 8.32 23.64
CA HIS A 312 5.66 9.13 24.55
C HIS A 312 6.44 8.26 25.55
N ASN A 313 7.62 8.73 25.97
CA ASN A 313 8.50 8.01 26.90
C ASN A 313 8.14 8.24 28.38
N GLY A 314 6.94 7.81 28.77
CA GLY A 314 6.49 7.76 30.17
C GLY A 314 6.41 9.13 30.87
N LEU A 315 5.76 9.16 32.04
CA LEU A 315 5.62 10.37 32.88
C LEU A 315 4.92 11.59 32.24
N LEU A 316 4.15 11.35 31.19
CA LEU A 316 3.36 12.35 30.48
C LEU A 316 1.94 11.85 30.38
N TRP A 317 0.99 12.78 30.36
CA TRP A 317 -0.37 12.50 29.94
C TRP A 317 -0.77 13.49 28.84
N ILE A 318 -1.25 12.96 27.73
CA ILE A 318 -1.71 13.73 26.58
C ILE A 318 -3.20 13.42 26.36
N GLY A 319 -4.01 14.46 26.23
CA GLY A 319 -5.43 14.30 25.91
C GLY A 319 -6.06 15.63 25.50
N THR A 320 -7.38 15.73 25.52
CA THR A 320 -8.12 16.92 25.13
C THR A 320 -8.91 17.51 26.31
N ASN A 321 -9.13 18.83 26.33
CA ASN A 321 -9.73 19.54 27.47
C ASN A 321 -11.26 19.41 27.58
N ASP A 322 -11.96 18.96 26.54
CA ASP A 322 -13.43 18.87 26.57
C ASP A 322 -13.95 18.07 25.37
N THR A 323 -14.73 17.02 25.62
CA THR A 323 -16.11 16.91 25.12
C THR A 323 -16.82 15.76 25.82
N SER A 324 -18.07 15.99 26.20
CA SER A 324 -19.06 14.97 26.61
C SER A 324 -19.39 13.95 25.51
N THR A 325 -18.76 14.04 24.34
CA THR A 325 -18.87 13.11 23.21
C THR A 325 -17.55 12.36 23.01
N PRO A 326 -17.55 11.02 22.90
CA PRO A 326 -16.36 10.26 22.51
C PRO A 326 -15.92 10.70 21.10
N PHE A 327 -14.62 10.92 20.93
CA PHE A 327 -14.04 11.41 19.68
C PHE A 327 -13.88 10.28 18.67
N ASN A 328 -14.12 10.59 17.40
CA ASN A 328 -13.70 9.74 16.28
C ASN A 328 -12.31 10.22 15.82
N ASP A 329 -11.32 9.32 15.77
CA ASP A 329 -9.92 9.67 15.41
C ASP A 329 -9.80 10.26 13.99
N ASN A 330 -10.83 10.06 13.15
CA ASN A 330 -10.90 10.56 11.78
C ASN A 330 -11.56 11.94 11.63
N GLU A 331 -12.13 12.52 12.69
CA GLU A 331 -12.83 13.81 12.62
C GLU A 331 -11.96 14.98 13.09
N THR A 332 -11.91 16.04 12.27
CA THR A 332 -11.33 17.31 12.68
C THR A 332 -12.29 18.04 13.60
N ASN A 333 -11.97 18.15 14.89
CA ASN A 333 -12.68 19.04 15.80
C ASN A 333 -11.87 20.32 16.05
N PRO A 334 -12.18 21.44 15.36
CA PRO A 334 -11.42 22.69 15.46
C PRO A 334 -11.48 23.35 16.85
N ASN A 335 -12.33 22.87 17.76
CA ASN A 335 -12.47 23.42 19.11
C ASN A 335 -11.78 22.56 20.19
N SER A 336 -11.10 21.47 19.82
CA SER A 336 -10.42 20.62 20.79
C SER A 336 -9.05 21.20 21.18
N CYS A 337 -8.89 21.57 22.45
CA CYS A 337 -7.61 22.00 22.99
C CYS A 337 -6.83 20.78 23.49
N ILE A 338 -5.63 20.57 22.96
CA ILE A 338 -4.74 19.49 23.40
C ILE A 338 -4.06 19.90 24.70
N ILE A 339 -4.18 19.04 25.69
CA ILE A 339 -3.50 19.14 26.98
C ILE A 339 -2.33 18.18 26.96
N ASN A 340 -1.17 18.69 27.34
CA ASN A 340 0.03 17.90 27.57
C ASN A 340 0.59 18.26 28.95
N GLU A 341 0.47 17.34 29.90
CA GLU A 341 0.79 17.56 31.31
C GLU A 341 1.75 16.50 31.84
N ASP A 342 2.67 16.90 32.73
CA ASP A 342 3.55 15.96 33.41
C ASP A 342 2.72 15.12 34.38
N CYS A 343 2.77 13.80 34.21
CA CYS A 343 1.96 12.87 34.97
C CYS A 343 2.84 11.92 35.78
N LEU A 344 3.03 12.29 37.04
CA LEU A 344 3.85 11.50 37.98
C LEU A 344 3.05 10.39 38.68
N LEU A 345 1.73 10.51 38.73
CA LEU A 345 0.82 9.63 39.47
C LEU A 345 -0.03 8.82 38.49
N TYR A 346 0.04 7.50 38.57
CA TYR A 346 -0.81 6.55 37.83
C TYR A 346 -0.71 6.53 36.30
N CYS A 347 0.12 7.38 35.69
CA CYS A 347 0.52 7.20 34.29
C CYS A 347 1.59 6.11 34.16
N SER A 348 1.61 5.47 33.00
CA SER A 348 2.62 4.46 32.69
C SER A 348 4.04 5.07 32.75
N PRO A 349 4.97 4.44 33.47
CA PRO A 349 6.37 4.86 33.51
C PRO A 349 7.16 4.42 32.26
N ASN A 350 6.60 3.52 31.46
CA ASN A 350 7.23 2.96 30.26
C ASN A 350 6.71 3.70 29.01
N PRO A 351 7.39 3.56 27.84
CA PRO A 351 6.86 4.06 26.59
C PRO A 351 5.46 3.49 26.32
N VAL A 352 4.51 4.37 26.01
CA VAL A 352 3.14 4.00 25.64
C VAL A 352 2.83 4.54 24.27
N THR A 353 2.17 3.71 23.46
CA THR A 353 1.60 4.08 22.16
C THR A 353 0.08 4.03 22.28
N PHE A 354 -0.59 5.13 21.92
CA PHE A 354 -2.04 5.27 22.04
C PHE A 354 -2.64 6.07 20.88
N GLN A 355 -3.97 6.13 20.80
CA GLN A 355 -4.76 6.98 19.89
C GLN A 355 -5.58 7.97 20.71
N PHE A 356 -5.95 9.12 20.14
CA PHE A 356 -6.68 10.16 20.87
C PHE A 356 -8.08 9.73 21.35
N ASN A 357 -8.72 8.76 20.69
CA ASN A 357 -9.96 8.14 21.18
C ASN A 357 -9.73 7.27 22.43
N HIS A 358 -8.53 6.72 22.60
CA HIS A 358 -8.18 5.76 23.65
C HIS A 358 -7.11 6.32 24.62
N THR A 359 -7.32 7.54 25.13
CA THR A 359 -6.37 8.20 26.05
C THR A 359 -6.10 7.42 27.34
N ASP A 360 -7.04 6.58 27.79
CA ASP A 360 -6.94 5.77 29.01
C ASP A 360 -5.81 4.72 28.96
N THR A 361 -5.34 4.35 27.76
CA THR A 361 -4.20 3.43 27.59
C THR A 361 -2.88 3.97 28.15
N GLN A 362 -2.79 5.29 28.40
CA GLN A 362 -1.66 5.94 29.07
C GLN A 362 -1.60 5.65 30.58
N CYS A 363 -2.67 5.06 31.15
CA CYS A 363 -2.85 4.87 32.58
C CYS A 363 -2.57 3.44 33.06
N VAL A 364 -2.26 3.29 34.35
CA VAL A 364 -2.13 1.98 35.03
C VAL A 364 -3.28 1.75 36.02
N ASP A 365 -3.41 0.54 36.54
CA ASP A 365 -4.36 0.17 37.61
C ASP A 365 -5.86 0.43 37.28
N ASN A 366 -6.25 0.26 36.01
CA ASN A 366 -7.60 0.52 35.48
C ASN A 366 -8.09 1.96 35.75
N ARG A 367 -7.15 2.90 35.82
CA ARG A 367 -7.43 4.33 35.83
C ARG A 367 -7.56 4.83 34.40
N GLY A 368 -8.21 5.97 34.27
CA GLY A 368 -8.43 6.66 33.00
C GLY A 368 -8.73 8.14 33.23
N HIS A 369 -9.25 8.78 32.20
CA HIS A 369 -9.55 10.21 32.14
C HIS A 369 -8.30 11.08 32.30
N ARG A 370 -8.51 12.39 32.45
CA ARG A 370 -7.45 13.38 32.61
C ARG A 370 -6.45 12.99 33.69
N MET A 371 -5.18 12.94 33.32
CA MET A 371 -4.05 12.55 34.17
C MET A 371 -4.26 11.21 34.92
N CYS A 372 -5.06 10.29 34.40
CA CYS A 372 -5.36 9.02 35.09
C CYS A 372 -5.98 9.22 36.49
N GLY A 373 -6.70 10.34 36.67
CA GLY A 373 -7.23 10.76 37.96
C GLY A 373 -8.44 9.95 38.42
N ALA A 374 -9.19 9.36 37.48
CA ALA A 374 -10.43 8.63 37.74
C ALA A 374 -10.32 7.15 37.37
N CYS A 375 -11.30 6.35 37.80
CA CYS A 375 -11.45 4.98 37.32
C CYS A 375 -12.14 4.97 35.95
N THR A 376 -11.79 3.99 35.11
CA THR A 376 -12.52 3.74 33.86
C THR A 376 -13.95 3.31 34.13
N GLU A 377 -14.83 3.42 33.13
CA GLU A 377 -16.24 3.02 33.27
C GLU A 377 -16.38 1.56 33.76
N GLY A 378 -17.31 1.33 34.69
CA GLY A 378 -17.53 0.02 35.33
C GLY A 378 -16.54 -0.32 36.46
N TYR A 379 -15.52 0.51 36.70
CA TYR A 379 -14.58 0.34 37.79
C TYR A 379 -14.81 1.34 38.92
N SER A 380 -14.42 0.96 40.13
CA SER A 380 -14.52 1.80 41.32
C SER A 380 -13.24 1.74 42.13
N LEU A 381 -12.96 2.82 42.86
CA LEU A 381 -11.79 2.89 43.72
C LEU A 381 -11.90 1.83 44.83
N LEU A 382 -10.90 0.96 44.93
CA LEU A 382 -10.85 -0.06 45.97
C LEU A 382 -10.41 0.56 47.30
N MET A 383 -11.19 0.39 48.36
CA MET A 383 -10.79 0.83 49.68
C MET A 383 -9.55 0.07 50.13
N GLY A 384 -8.54 0.79 50.61
CA GLY A 384 -7.23 0.22 50.95
C GLY A 384 -6.22 0.20 49.79
N SER A 385 -6.57 0.70 48.61
CA SER A 385 -5.57 0.92 47.56
C SER A 385 -5.92 2.14 46.70
N ASN A 386 -4.99 2.51 45.83
CA ASN A 386 -5.24 3.53 44.81
C ASN A 386 -5.67 2.91 43.48
N LYS A 387 -5.94 1.59 43.43
CA LYS A 387 -6.32 0.87 42.21
C LYS A 387 -7.83 0.91 42.00
N CYS A 388 -8.21 0.80 40.74
CA CYS A 388 -9.59 0.67 40.33
C CYS A 388 -9.92 -0.81 40.08
N GLY A 389 -11.03 -1.28 40.65
CA GLY A 389 -11.49 -2.66 40.55
C GLY A 389 -12.99 -2.76 40.30
N HIS A 390 -13.43 -3.92 39.82
CA HIS A 390 -14.83 -4.16 39.51
C HIS A 390 -15.60 -4.59 40.76
N CYS A 391 -16.66 -3.87 41.11
CA CYS A 391 -17.39 -4.08 42.35
C CYS A 391 -18.80 -4.65 42.13
N CYS A 392 -18.94 -5.99 42.13
CA CYS A 392 -20.21 -6.66 41.78
C CYS A 392 -21.02 -7.24 42.95
N ASN A 393 -20.55 -7.20 44.21
CA ASN A 393 -21.12 -8.00 45.30
C ASN A 393 -21.72 -7.18 46.46
N ASN A 394 -23.02 -6.94 46.42
CA ASN A 394 -23.76 -6.20 47.46
C ASN A 394 -23.76 -6.87 48.84
N TYR A 395 -23.72 -8.21 48.92
CA TYR A 395 -23.72 -8.91 50.21
C TYR A 395 -22.42 -8.73 51.01
N MET A 396 -21.27 -8.75 50.30
CA MET A 396 -19.96 -8.52 50.92
C MET A 396 -19.83 -7.09 51.42
N MET A 397 -20.36 -6.11 50.68
CA MET A 397 -20.39 -4.70 51.11
C MET A 397 -21.09 -4.53 52.46
N ILE A 398 -22.27 -5.13 52.65
CA ILE A 398 -23.03 -5.04 53.91
C ILE A 398 -22.25 -5.66 55.07
N ALA A 399 -21.61 -6.81 54.84
CA ALA A 399 -20.77 -7.46 55.84
C ALA A 399 -19.58 -6.58 56.27
N TRP A 400 -18.92 -5.91 55.31
CA TRP A 400 -17.84 -4.98 55.60
C TRP A 400 -18.33 -3.75 56.38
N ILE A 401 -19.42 -3.11 55.96
CA ILE A 401 -19.99 -1.96 56.67
C ILE A 401 -20.29 -2.30 58.15
N ALA A 402 -20.91 -3.46 58.39
CA ALA A 402 -21.19 -3.91 59.76
C ALA A 402 -19.91 -4.09 60.59
N LEU A 403 -18.89 -4.71 60.00
CA LEU A 403 -17.58 -4.90 60.63
C LEU A 403 -16.92 -3.56 60.99
N PHE A 404 -16.81 -2.63 60.03
CA PHE A 404 -16.17 -1.33 60.26
C PHE A 404 -16.93 -0.47 61.26
N THR A 405 -18.26 -0.58 61.31
CA THR A 405 -19.06 0.13 62.32
C THR A 405 -18.72 -0.35 63.73
N VAL A 406 -18.64 -1.67 63.94
CA VAL A 406 -18.26 -2.26 65.23
C VAL A 406 -16.82 -1.90 65.60
N MET A 407 -15.88 -2.01 64.65
CA MET A 407 -14.47 -1.66 64.85
C MET A 407 -14.27 -0.17 65.13
N GLY A 408 -15.03 0.72 64.48
CA GLY A 408 -14.99 2.16 64.72
C GLY A 408 -15.41 2.51 66.15
N VAL A 409 -16.49 1.90 66.65
CA VAL A 409 -16.93 2.10 68.05
C VAL A 409 -15.88 1.58 69.04
N LEU A 410 -15.31 0.41 68.79
CA LEU A 410 -14.21 -0.13 69.62
C LEU A 410 -12.98 0.77 69.62
N LEU A 411 -12.60 1.32 68.46
CA LEU A 411 -11.48 2.25 68.34
C LEU A 411 -11.73 3.53 69.15
N VAL A 412 -12.94 4.09 69.11
CA VAL A 412 -13.29 5.27 69.92
C VAL A 412 -13.21 4.97 71.41
N VAL A 413 -13.74 3.82 71.86
CA VAL A 413 -13.63 3.40 73.27
C VAL A 413 -12.17 3.24 73.70
N LEU A 414 -11.34 2.65 72.83
CA LEU A 414 -9.91 2.50 73.07
C LEU A 414 -9.18 3.85 73.17
N LEU A 415 -9.46 4.78 72.26
CA LEU A 415 -8.87 6.13 72.29
C LEU A 415 -9.23 6.89 73.56
N ILE A 416 -10.48 6.78 74.03
CA ILE A 416 -10.94 7.37 75.30
C ILE A 416 -10.22 6.70 76.49
N ALA A 417 -10.13 5.37 76.51
CA ALA A 417 -9.45 4.64 77.59
C ALA A 417 -7.95 4.96 77.68
N LEU A 418 -7.31 5.22 76.53
CA LEU A 418 -5.89 5.60 76.44
C LEU A 418 -5.66 7.12 76.54
N ASN A 419 -6.72 7.92 76.68
CA ASN A 419 -6.67 9.39 76.74
C ASN A 419 -5.91 10.03 75.55
N LEU A 420 -6.04 9.44 74.37
CA LEU A 420 -5.41 9.90 73.13
C LEU A 420 -6.36 10.83 72.37
N THR A 421 -5.91 12.04 72.05
CA THR A 421 -6.67 12.99 71.23
C THR A 421 -6.18 12.98 69.79
N VAL A 422 -7.05 12.65 68.83
CA VAL A 422 -6.73 12.62 67.39
C VAL A 422 -6.53 14.04 66.82
N SER A 423 -7.16 15.05 67.43
CA SER A 423 -7.19 16.43 66.95
C SER A 423 -6.01 17.29 67.42
N VAL A 424 -5.26 16.89 68.46
CA VAL A 424 -4.18 17.69 69.04
C VAL A 424 -2.99 16.79 69.39
N GLY A 425 -1.80 17.12 68.88
CA GLY A 425 -0.54 16.44 69.21
C GLY A 425 0.15 15.75 68.03
N THR A 426 1.13 14.89 68.34
CA THR A 426 1.99 14.17 67.39
C THR A 426 1.23 13.18 66.48
N LEU A 427 0.06 12.71 66.93
CA LEU A 427 -0.76 11.74 66.20
C LEU A 427 -1.39 12.35 64.93
N ASN A 428 -1.82 13.61 64.97
CA ASN A 428 -2.33 14.31 63.79
C ASN A 428 -1.24 14.50 62.72
N GLY A 429 -0.02 14.84 63.15
CA GLY A 429 1.14 14.93 62.26
C GLY A 429 1.52 13.58 61.63
N LEU A 430 1.46 12.49 62.42
CA LEU A 430 1.71 11.13 61.94
C LEU A 430 0.68 10.69 60.90
N LEU A 431 -0.62 10.93 61.13
CA LEU A 431 -1.70 10.63 60.19
C LEU A 431 -1.55 11.44 58.90
N PHE A 432 -1.25 12.73 58.99
CA PHE A 432 -1.02 13.57 57.82
C PHE A 432 0.15 13.05 56.98
N TYR A 433 1.28 12.72 57.61
CA TYR A 433 2.44 12.19 56.91
C TYR A 433 2.18 10.82 56.28
N ALA A 434 1.51 9.92 57.00
CA ALA A 434 1.13 8.61 56.48
C ALA A 434 0.23 8.73 55.24
N ASN A 435 -0.75 9.65 55.24
CA ASN A 435 -1.61 9.91 54.09
C ASN A 435 -0.81 10.41 52.87
N ILE A 436 0.13 11.34 53.07
CA ILE A 436 0.99 11.86 51.99
C ILE A 436 1.86 10.76 51.40
N VAL A 437 2.51 9.92 52.24
CA VAL A 437 3.36 8.83 51.74
C VAL A 437 2.55 7.81 50.94
N LYS A 438 1.31 7.52 51.36
CA LYS A 438 0.43 6.59 50.65
C LYS A 438 -0.08 7.14 49.32
N LEU A 439 -0.40 8.44 49.24
CA LEU A 439 -0.81 9.08 47.99
C LEU A 439 0.31 9.05 46.93
N TYR A 440 1.56 9.24 47.37
CA TYR A 440 2.74 9.22 46.50
C TYR A 440 3.45 7.85 46.47
N GLU A 441 2.78 6.78 46.93
CA GLU A 441 3.29 5.41 46.87
C GLU A 441 3.80 5.02 45.46
N PRO A 442 3.12 5.37 44.35
CA PRO A 442 3.62 5.07 43.00
C PRO A 442 4.96 5.74 42.65
N VAL A 443 5.27 6.88 43.29
CA VAL A 443 6.52 7.63 43.09
C VAL A 443 7.61 7.11 44.02
N PHE A 444 7.27 6.87 45.29
CA PHE A 444 8.22 6.42 46.32
C PHE A 444 8.59 4.94 46.23
N SER A 445 7.66 4.09 45.80
CA SER A 445 7.83 2.62 45.76
C SER A 445 8.38 2.08 44.43
N ARG A 446 8.78 2.95 43.49
CA ARG A 446 9.32 2.60 42.17
C ARG A 446 10.51 1.64 42.18
N LYS A 447 11.26 1.57 43.29
CA LYS A 447 12.43 0.68 43.47
C LYS A 447 12.20 -0.44 44.49
N GLY A 448 10.95 -0.75 44.82
CA GLY A 448 10.58 -1.71 45.85
C GLY A 448 10.63 -1.06 47.23
N ALA A 449 9.45 -0.75 47.78
CA ALA A 449 9.34 -0.31 49.16
C ALA A 449 9.74 -1.45 50.11
N LEU A 450 10.33 -1.10 51.25
CA LEU A 450 10.49 -2.02 52.37
C LEU A 450 9.09 -2.48 52.80
N PRO A 451 8.74 -3.78 52.65
CA PRO A 451 7.37 -4.25 52.82
C PRO A 451 6.83 -3.98 54.23
N VAL A 452 7.71 -3.97 55.23
CA VAL A 452 7.37 -3.68 56.63
C VAL A 452 6.92 -2.24 56.82
N LEU A 453 7.57 -1.26 56.19
CA LEU A 453 7.23 0.15 56.36
C LEU A 453 5.92 0.50 55.63
N SER A 454 5.70 -0.07 54.45
CA SER A 454 4.43 0.09 53.72
C SER A 454 3.26 -0.46 54.54
N GLN A 455 3.43 -1.63 55.18
CA GLN A 455 2.39 -2.23 56.02
C GLN A 455 2.04 -1.35 57.25
N VAL A 456 3.04 -0.76 57.90
CA VAL A 456 2.82 0.13 59.06
C VAL A 456 2.11 1.41 58.65
N ILE A 457 2.49 2.01 57.51
CA ILE A 457 1.85 3.22 56.98
C ILE A 457 0.41 2.94 56.53
N SER A 458 0.19 1.78 55.91
CA SER A 458 -1.14 1.27 55.53
C SER A 458 -2.05 1.19 56.77
N TRP A 459 -1.61 0.54 57.85
CA TRP A 459 -2.40 0.45 59.09
C TRP A 459 -2.69 1.81 59.75
N ILE A 460 -1.74 2.74 59.72
CA ILE A 460 -1.94 4.10 60.24
C ILE A 460 -3.00 4.85 59.42
N ASN A 461 -3.06 4.63 58.11
CA ASN A 461 -4.09 5.18 57.23
C ASN A 461 -5.42 4.40 57.25
N LEU A 462 -5.59 3.46 58.17
CA LEU A 462 -6.75 2.55 58.21
C LEU A 462 -6.93 1.74 56.92
N ASP A 463 -5.83 1.53 56.21
CA ASP A 463 -5.71 0.60 55.12
C ASP A 463 -5.23 -0.72 55.71
N PHE A 464 -6.11 -1.72 55.77
CA PHE A 464 -5.86 -2.96 56.48
C PHE A 464 -5.14 -4.00 55.60
N GLY A 465 -4.63 -3.61 54.43
CA GLY A 465 -3.83 -4.45 53.53
C GLY A 465 -4.66 -5.46 52.71
N PHE A 466 -5.97 -5.27 52.66
CA PHE A 466 -6.87 -6.01 51.77
C PHE A 466 -7.73 -5.01 51.00
N GLU A 467 -7.81 -5.20 49.69
CA GLU A 467 -8.55 -4.33 48.77
C GLU A 467 -10.05 -4.67 48.87
N ILE A 468 -10.90 -3.70 49.24
CA ILE A 468 -12.34 -3.91 49.45
C ILE A 468 -13.17 -3.03 48.51
N CYS A 469 -14.18 -3.63 47.90
CA CYS A 469 -15.20 -2.91 47.13
C CYS A 469 -16.34 -2.40 48.03
N PHE A 470 -16.47 -1.09 48.16
CA PHE A 470 -17.50 -0.44 48.97
C PHE A 470 -18.68 0.13 48.19
N TYR A 471 -18.49 0.46 46.91
CA TYR A 471 -19.50 1.13 46.11
C TYR A 471 -19.37 0.66 44.66
N ASN A 472 -20.50 0.47 43.98
CA ASN A 472 -20.51 0.24 42.53
C ASN A 472 -20.66 1.60 41.86
N GLY A 473 -19.65 1.99 41.08
CA GLY A 473 -19.46 3.32 40.50
C GLY A 473 -20.39 3.66 39.33
N ASP A 474 -21.48 2.94 39.11
CA ASP A 474 -22.53 3.31 38.14
C ASP A 474 -23.31 4.54 38.64
N MET A 475 -22.64 5.68 38.83
CA MET A 475 -23.28 6.97 38.75
C MET A 475 -23.44 7.30 37.27
N VAL A 476 -24.57 6.87 36.71
CA VAL A 476 -25.17 7.50 35.53
C VAL A 476 -25.10 9.01 35.76
N ARG A 477 -24.36 9.72 34.90
CA ARG A 477 -24.38 11.20 34.88
C ARG A 477 -25.84 11.62 34.69
N TYR A 478 -26.51 12.05 35.75
CA TYR A 478 -27.63 12.96 35.61
C TYR A 478 -27.02 14.30 35.19
N GLN A 479 -27.10 14.58 33.88
CA GLN A 479 -26.91 15.92 33.33
C GLN A 479 -28.13 16.76 33.75
N ASP A 480 -27.89 17.79 34.55
CA ASP A 480 -28.68 19.02 34.54
C ASP A 480 -27.86 20.08 33.77
#